data_AF-A0A9X6SS45-F1
#
_entry.id   AF-A0A9X6SS45-F1
#
_cell.length_a   1.000
_cell.length_b   1.000
_cell.length_c   1.000
_cell.angle_alpha   90.00
_cell.angle_beta   90.00
_cell.angle_gamma   90.00
#
_symmetry.space_group_name_H-M   'P 1'
#
loop_
_entity.id
_entity.type
_entity.pdbx_description
1 polymer ?
#
loop_
_entity_poly.entity_id
_entity_poly.type
_entity_poly.pdbx_seq_one_letter_code
_entity_poly.pdbx_strand_id
1 'polypeptide(L)'
;MDNNTLNKIILINVFLFFFVWIIILLAGADMPPPPGFIWVILLVAFLDVAQFFYLKRFIPKLWKNSKWLFFTNLFYFFIGGFSVAVLTIITDPDLFFSIGILNTTIWATLIIMSALINAVVFYIFNIILIKILGKNMIHTKKFPKI
;
A
#
# COMPACT_ATOMS: atom_id res chain seq x y z
N MET A 1 -19.00 -5.70 10.39
CA MET A 1 -18.04 -4.79 11.04
C MET A 1 -18.71 -3.44 11.17
N ASP A 2 -18.56 -2.76 12.30
CA ASP A 2 -19.12 -1.42 12.48
C ASP A 2 -18.32 -0.39 11.66
N ASN A 3 -18.99 0.71 11.29
CA ASN A 3 -18.38 1.76 10.47
C ASN A 3 -17.24 2.49 11.21
N ASN A 4 -17.28 2.56 12.55
CA ASN A 4 -16.25 3.24 13.33
C ASN A 4 -14.93 2.43 13.30
N THR A 5 -14.97 1.12 13.54
CA THR A 5 -13.78 0.25 13.40
C THR A 5 -13.25 0.24 11.98
N LEU A 6 -14.12 0.23 10.97
CA LEU A 6 -13.69 0.33 9.56
C LEU A 6 -12.88 1.60 9.32
N ASN A 7 -13.41 2.75 9.72
CA ASN A 7 -12.74 4.03 9.53
C ASN A 7 -11.44 4.10 10.33
N LYS A 8 -11.38 3.53 11.53
CA LYS A 8 -10.15 3.45 12.32
C LYS A 8 -9.07 2.61 11.63
N ILE A 9 -9.41 1.41 11.13
CA ILE A 9 -8.46 0.56 10.39
C ILE A 9 -7.94 1.30 9.16
N ILE A 10 -8.84 1.94 8.40
CA ILE A 10 -8.48 2.71 7.21
C ILE A 10 -7.52 3.84 7.57
N LEU A 11 -7.83 4.65 8.60
CA LEU A 11 -7.01 5.77 9.02
C LEU A 11 -5.61 5.33 9.46
N ILE A 12 -5.51 4.23 10.22
CA ILE A 12 -4.22 3.66 10.64
C ILE A 12 -3.40 3.25 9.42
N ASN A 13 -4.02 2.57 8.43
CA ASN A 13 -3.31 2.18 7.22
C ASN A 13 -2.79 3.40 6.46
N VAL A 14 -3.67 4.34 6.10
CA VAL A 14 -3.32 5.54 5.32
C VAL A 14 -2.16 6.29 5.98
N PHE A 15 -2.28 6.60 7.27
CA PHE A 15 -1.23 7.31 7.98
C PHE A 15 0.09 6.50 8.02
N LEU A 16 0.04 5.24 8.44
CA LEU A 16 1.24 4.44 8.61
C LEU A 16 1.94 4.18 7.26
N PHE A 17 1.21 3.79 6.23
CA PHE A 17 1.78 3.54 4.91
C PHE A 17 2.36 4.81 4.29
N PHE A 18 1.68 5.95 4.41
CA PHE A 18 2.22 7.22 3.93
C PHE A 18 3.58 7.53 4.58
N PHE A 19 3.65 7.59 5.91
CA PHE A 19 4.90 7.96 6.60
C PHE A 19 6.00 6.92 6.43
N VAL A 20 5.68 5.62 6.46
CA VAL A 20 6.68 4.56 6.25
C VAL A 20 7.30 4.66 4.86
N TRP A 21 6.50 4.87 3.81
CA TRP A 21 7.04 5.02 2.46
C TRP A 21 7.87 6.29 2.31
N ILE A 22 7.44 7.42 2.88
CA ILE A 22 8.26 8.64 2.87
C ILE A 22 9.62 8.39 3.56
N ILE A 23 9.64 7.71 4.70
CA ILE A 23 10.89 7.39 5.42
C ILE A 23 11.80 6.49 4.59
N ILE A 24 11.24 5.42 3.98
CA ILE A 24 12.02 4.49 3.13
C ILE A 24 12.63 5.24 1.93
N LEU A 25 11.84 6.08 1.27
CA LEU A 25 12.28 6.83 0.09
C LEU A 25 13.30 7.91 0.45
N LEU A 26 13.15 8.58 1.60
CA LEU A 26 14.14 9.51 2.13
C LEU A 26 15.46 8.80 2.47
N ALA A 27 15.40 7.58 3.03
CA ALA A 27 16.60 6.80 3.34
C ALA A 27 17.37 6.35 2.08
N GLY A 28 16.68 6.24 0.95
CA GLY A 28 17.28 5.94 -0.35
C GLY A 28 17.65 7.17 -1.20
N ALA A 29 17.32 8.38 -0.75
CA ALA A 29 17.61 9.61 -1.47
C ALA A 29 18.98 10.20 -1.09
N ASP A 30 19.62 10.88 -2.03
CA ASP A 30 20.82 11.68 -1.75
C ASP A 30 20.51 12.77 -0.71
N MET A 31 21.45 13.05 0.19
CA MET A 31 21.30 14.09 1.21
C MET A 31 22.11 15.34 0.88
N PRO A 32 21.50 16.55 0.86
CA PRO A 32 20.08 16.83 1.09
C PRO A 32 19.18 16.36 -0.07
N PRO A 33 17.90 15.99 0.19
CA PRO A 33 17.00 15.53 -0.87
C PRO A 33 16.90 16.57 -1.99
N PRO A 34 17.06 16.16 -3.26
CA PRO A 34 16.97 17.08 -4.38
C PRO A 34 15.54 17.66 -4.48
N PRO A 35 15.37 18.86 -5.06
CA PRO A 35 14.04 19.48 -5.19
C PRO A 35 13.00 18.58 -5.88
N GLY A 36 13.44 17.72 -6.80
CA GLY A 36 12.58 16.75 -7.49
C GLY A 36 11.95 15.69 -6.57
N PHE A 37 12.46 15.49 -5.35
CA PHE A 37 11.90 14.55 -4.38
C PHE A 37 10.45 14.89 -4.00
N ILE A 38 10.03 16.15 -4.14
CA ILE A 38 8.63 16.53 -3.91
C ILE A 38 7.65 15.77 -4.83
N TRP A 39 8.05 15.44 -6.07
CA TRP A 39 7.24 14.66 -6.98
C TRP A 39 7.03 13.23 -6.49
N VAL A 40 8.03 12.67 -5.81
CA VAL A 40 7.95 11.36 -5.17
C VAL A 40 6.97 11.41 -3.99
N ILE A 41 7.01 12.47 -3.17
CA ILE A 41 6.05 12.67 -2.06
C ILE A 41 4.61 12.77 -2.62
N LEU A 42 4.41 13.53 -3.69
CA LEU A 42 3.10 13.67 -4.34
C LEU A 42 2.61 12.34 -4.93
N LEU A 43 3.51 11.54 -5.53
CA LEU A 43 3.19 10.21 -6.02
C LEU A 43 2.75 9.29 -4.86
N VAL A 44 3.47 9.30 -3.73
CA VAL A 44 3.09 8.53 -2.53
C VAL A 44 1.73 8.96 -2.00
N ALA A 45 1.47 10.28 -1.93
CA ALA A 45 0.16 10.80 -1.52
C ALA A 45 -0.96 10.33 -2.46
N PHE A 46 -0.73 10.35 -3.77
CA PHE A 46 -1.69 9.87 -4.75
C PHE A 46 -1.97 8.37 -4.61
N LEU A 47 -0.93 7.55 -4.45
CA LEU A 47 -1.06 6.11 -4.23
C LEU A 47 -1.80 5.81 -2.93
N ASP A 48 -1.59 6.61 -1.88
CA ASP A 48 -2.27 6.43 -0.60
C ASP A 48 -3.76 6.79 -0.66
N VAL A 49 -4.13 7.79 -1.47
CA VAL A 49 -5.54 8.06 -1.81
C VAL A 49 -6.17 6.88 -2.55
N ALA A 50 -5.47 6.29 -3.53
CA ALA A 50 -5.95 5.08 -4.22
C ALA A 50 -6.11 3.91 -3.23
N GLN A 51 -5.15 3.74 -2.32
CA GLN A 51 -5.18 2.76 -1.24
C GLN A 51 -6.36 2.97 -0.29
N PHE A 52 -6.72 4.22 0.05
CA PHE A 52 -7.89 4.53 0.86
C PHE A 52 -9.19 4.00 0.24
N PHE A 53 -9.40 4.23 -1.06
CA PHE A 53 -10.57 3.70 -1.77
C PHE A 53 -10.55 2.17 -1.87
N TYR A 54 -9.36 1.59 -2.05
CA TYR A 54 -9.19 0.14 -2.04
C TYR A 54 -9.55 -0.48 -0.69
N LEU A 55 -9.05 0.09 0.42
CA LEU A 55 -9.28 -0.37 1.79
C LEU A 55 -10.77 -0.41 2.15
N LYS A 56 -11.57 0.58 1.71
CA LYS A 56 -13.02 0.60 1.92
C LYS A 56 -13.71 -0.67 1.40
N ARG A 57 -13.19 -1.28 0.33
CA ARG A 57 -13.72 -2.52 -0.26
C ARG A 57 -12.99 -3.76 0.27
N PHE A 58 -11.68 -3.65 0.50
CA PHE A 58 -10.82 -4.75 0.91
C PHE A 58 -11.13 -5.20 2.35
N ILE A 59 -11.21 -4.28 3.31
CA ILE A 59 -11.38 -4.61 4.73
C ILE A 59 -12.70 -5.37 5.01
N PRO A 60 -13.87 -4.95 4.49
CA PRO A 60 -15.10 -5.72 4.67
C PRO A 60 -15.05 -7.13 4.05
N LYS A 61 -14.34 -7.30 2.93
CA LYS A 61 -14.14 -8.61 2.30
C LYS A 61 -13.17 -9.48 3.11
N LEU A 62 -12.12 -8.87 3.67
CA LEU A 62 -11.15 -9.54 4.54
C LEU A 62 -11.82 -10.04 5.81
N TRP A 63 -12.66 -9.21 6.43
CA TRP A 63 -13.47 -9.61 7.59
C TRP A 63 -14.37 -10.82 7.31
N LYS A 64 -14.94 -10.90 6.11
CA LYS A 64 -15.82 -12.00 5.68
C LYS A 64 -15.06 -13.26 5.22
N ASN A 65 -13.72 -13.27 5.31
CA ASN A 65 -12.87 -14.36 4.81
C ASN A 65 -13.22 -14.74 3.34
N SER A 66 -13.43 -13.74 2.48
CA SER A 66 -13.74 -13.99 1.07
C SER A 66 -12.66 -14.86 0.43
N LYS A 67 -13.09 -15.93 -0.26
CA LYS A 67 -12.21 -16.74 -1.10
C LYS A 67 -11.52 -15.81 -2.13
N TRP A 68 -10.26 -16.10 -2.47
CA TRP A 68 -9.46 -15.38 -3.47
C TRP A 68 -9.08 -13.93 -3.17
N LEU A 69 -9.35 -13.42 -1.96
CA LEU A 69 -9.03 -12.03 -1.64
C LEU A 69 -7.53 -11.74 -1.66
N PHE A 70 -6.71 -12.68 -1.20
CA PHE A 70 -5.24 -12.57 -1.25
C PHE A 70 -4.72 -12.40 -2.69
N PHE A 71 -5.19 -13.23 -3.63
CA PHE A 71 -4.79 -13.13 -5.03
C PHE A 71 -5.32 -11.86 -5.69
N THR A 72 -6.55 -11.45 -5.37
CA THR A 72 -7.10 -10.16 -5.80
C THR A 72 -6.23 -9.00 -5.32
N ASN A 73 -5.77 -9.05 -4.07
CA ASN A 73 -4.85 -8.05 -3.50
C ASN A 73 -3.49 -8.04 -4.23
N LEU A 74 -2.87 -9.21 -4.42
CA LEU A 74 -1.64 -9.31 -5.19
C LEU A 74 -1.78 -8.71 -6.60
N PHE A 75 -2.90 -8.98 -7.28
CA PHE A 75 -3.16 -8.47 -8.61
C PHE A 75 -3.29 -6.94 -8.65
N TYR A 76 -3.98 -6.32 -7.67
CA TYR A 76 -4.06 -4.86 -7.59
C TYR A 76 -2.71 -4.20 -7.32
N PHE A 77 -1.88 -4.78 -6.44
CA PHE A 77 -0.54 -4.29 -6.18
C PHE A 77 0.40 -4.53 -7.38
N PHE A 78 0.24 -5.63 -8.11
CA PHE A 78 0.95 -5.86 -9.37
C PHE A 78 0.63 -4.77 -10.39
N ILE A 79 -0.66 -4.46 -10.61
CA ILE A 79 -1.06 -3.37 -11.50
C ILE A 79 -0.50 -2.03 -11.03
N GLY A 80 -0.55 -1.75 -9.72
CA GLY A 80 0.01 -0.53 -9.14
C GLY A 80 1.52 -0.42 -9.38
N GLY A 81 2.28 -1.46 -9.06
CA GLY A 81 3.74 -1.52 -9.28
C GLY A 81 4.10 -1.42 -10.76
N PHE A 82 3.37 -2.12 -11.63
CA PHE A 82 3.56 -2.02 -13.08
C PHE A 82 3.28 -0.59 -13.58
N SER A 83 2.21 0.05 -13.11
CA SER A 83 1.87 1.42 -13.48
C SER A 83 2.95 2.41 -13.03
N VAL A 84 3.48 2.24 -11.82
CA VAL A 84 4.60 3.06 -11.31
C VAL A 84 5.86 2.83 -12.14
N ALA A 85 6.21 1.58 -12.46
CA ALA A 85 7.37 1.27 -13.29
C ALA A 85 7.26 1.94 -14.68
N VAL A 86 6.12 1.81 -15.34
CA VAL A 86 5.85 2.48 -16.62
C VAL A 86 5.92 4.01 -16.48
N LEU A 87 5.34 4.57 -15.42
CA LEU A 87 5.40 6.01 -15.16
C LEU A 87 6.85 6.50 -14.99
N THR A 88 7.69 5.76 -14.27
CA THR A 88 9.12 6.11 -14.11
C THR A 88 9.86 6.08 -15.45
N ILE A 89 9.54 5.12 -16.33
CA ILE A 89 10.18 5.02 -17.65
C ILE A 89 9.75 6.18 -18.57
N ILE A 90 8.47 6.55 -18.55
CA ILE A 90 7.92 7.61 -19.42
C ILE A 90 8.34 9.01 -18.95
N THR A 91 8.64 9.19 -17.67
CA THR A 91 9.04 10.50 -17.13
C THR A 91 10.48 10.89 -17.47
N ASP A 92 11.35 9.92 -17.73
CA ASP A 92 12.73 10.17 -18.18
C ASP A 92 13.15 9.16 -19.28
N PRO A 93 12.54 9.23 -20.48
CA PRO A 93 12.75 8.24 -21.51
C PRO A 93 14.22 8.20 -21.99
N ASP A 94 14.90 9.36 -22.01
CA ASP A 94 16.29 9.46 -22.46
C ASP A 94 17.23 8.68 -21.54
N LEU A 95 17.03 8.77 -20.21
CA LEU A 95 17.76 7.95 -19.25
C LEU A 95 17.54 6.46 -19.53
N PHE A 96 16.29 6.02 -19.64
CA PHE A 96 15.96 4.60 -19.82
C PHE A 96 16.36 4.03 -21.19
N PHE A 97 16.44 4.87 -22.23
CA PHE A 97 17.02 4.48 -23.52
C PHE A 97 18.55 4.36 -23.43
N SER A 98 19.22 5.26 -22.70
CA SER A 98 20.68 5.26 -22.58
C SER A 98 21.23 4.06 -21.79
N ILE A 99 20.55 3.64 -20.72
CA ILE A 99 20.99 2.51 -19.88
C ILE A 99 20.71 1.14 -20.51
N GLY A 100 19.94 1.08 -21.59
CA GLY A 100 19.61 -0.13 -22.35
C GLY A 100 18.49 -1.00 -21.74
N ILE A 101 17.94 -1.88 -22.59
CA ILE A 101 16.73 -2.68 -22.30
C ILE A 101 16.87 -3.57 -21.05
N LEU A 102 18.07 -4.13 -20.82
CA LEU A 102 18.31 -5.04 -19.70
C LEU A 102 18.17 -4.31 -18.36
N ASN A 103 18.81 -3.15 -18.22
CA ASN A 103 18.76 -2.36 -16.99
C ASN A 103 17.36 -1.80 -16.74
N THR A 104 16.66 -1.36 -17.79
CA THR A 104 15.27 -0.94 -17.72
C THR A 104 14.35 -2.08 -17.26
N THR A 105 14.58 -3.30 -17.73
CA THR A 105 13.81 -4.48 -17.30
C THR A 105 14.09 -4.85 -15.85
N ILE A 106 15.36 -4.77 -15.41
CA ILE A 106 15.74 -4.98 -14.00
C ILE A 106 15.05 -3.94 -13.11
N TRP A 107 15.08 -2.67 -13.49
CA TRP A 107 14.42 -1.58 -12.76
C TRP A 107 12.92 -1.83 -12.60
N ALA A 108 12.22 -2.13 -13.70
CA ALA A 108 10.79 -2.44 -13.66
C ALA A 108 10.50 -3.66 -12.79
N THR A 109 11.34 -4.70 -12.87
CA THR A 109 11.21 -5.91 -12.04
C THR A 109 11.36 -5.58 -10.55
N LEU A 110 12.32 -4.74 -10.17
CA LEU A 110 12.52 -4.33 -8.78
C LEU A 110 11.31 -3.56 -8.21
N ILE A 111 10.73 -2.65 -9.00
CA ILE A 111 9.52 -1.91 -8.59
C ILE A 111 8.34 -2.88 -8.40
N ILE A 112 8.10 -3.77 -9.36
CA ILE A 112 6.99 -4.74 -9.30
C ILE A 112 7.19 -5.69 -8.11
N MET A 113 8.39 -6.21 -7.91
CA MET A 113 8.70 -7.10 -6.78
C MET A 113 8.50 -6.39 -5.44
N SER A 114 8.92 -5.13 -5.33
CA SER A 114 8.69 -4.32 -4.13
C SER A 114 7.20 -4.12 -3.86
N ALA A 115 6.40 -3.88 -4.90
CA ALA A 115 4.95 -3.77 -4.79
C ALA A 115 4.30 -5.10 -4.34
N LEU A 116 4.76 -6.25 -4.85
CA LEU A 116 4.27 -7.56 -4.45
C LEU A 116 4.64 -7.91 -3.01
N ILE A 117 5.86 -7.62 -2.58
CA ILE A 117 6.28 -7.77 -1.17
C ILE A 117 5.39 -6.89 -0.29
N ASN A 118 5.17 -5.63 -0.69
CA ASN A 118 4.28 -4.73 0.02
C ASN A 118 2.83 -5.25 0.07
N ALA A 119 2.34 -5.89 -0.99
CA ALA A 119 1.01 -6.50 -1.02
C ALA A 119 0.85 -7.59 0.06
N VAL A 120 1.88 -8.42 0.25
CA VAL A 120 1.91 -9.48 1.27
C VAL A 120 1.92 -8.86 2.67
N VAL A 121 2.81 -7.88 2.90
CA VAL A 121 2.90 -7.16 4.20
C VAL A 121 1.56 -6.46 4.51
N PHE A 122 0.99 -5.76 3.53
CA PHE A 122 -0.31 -5.09 3.65
C PHE A 122 -1.43 -6.06 4.02
N TYR A 123 -1.48 -7.23 3.38
CA TYR A 123 -2.48 -8.24 3.67
C TYR A 123 -2.35 -8.77 5.11
N ILE A 124 -1.13 -9.16 5.52
CA ILE A 124 -0.85 -9.67 6.88
C ILE A 124 -1.14 -8.60 7.94
N PHE A 125 -0.68 -7.37 7.71
CA PHE A 125 -0.91 -6.24 8.61
C PHE A 125 -2.41 -6.01 8.84
N ASN A 126 -3.22 -6.05 7.78
CA ASN A 126 -4.66 -5.87 7.90
C ASN A 126 -5.37 -7.04 8.58
N ILE A 127 -4.88 -8.28 8.42
CA ILE A 127 -5.36 -9.42 9.23
C ILE A 127 -5.11 -9.15 10.71
N ILE A 128 -3.91 -8.70 11.07
CA ILE A 128 -3.53 -8.42 12.46
C ILE A 128 -4.41 -7.30 13.03
N LEU A 129 -4.58 -6.20 12.31
CA LEU A 129 -5.44 -5.08 12.74
C LEU A 129 -6.89 -5.52 12.95
N ILE A 130 -7.45 -6.30 12.03
CA ILE A 130 -8.80 -6.86 12.16
C ILE A 130 -8.91 -7.71 13.42
N LYS A 131 -7.91 -8.55 13.71
CA LYS A 131 -7.91 -9.43 14.89
C LYS A 131 -7.84 -8.63 16.20
N ILE A 132 -7.00 -7.59 16.26
CA ILE A 132 -6.82 -6.75 17.46
C ILE A 132 -8.08 -5.91 17.71
N LEU A 133 -8.53 -5.17 16.70
CA LEU A 133 -9.64 -4.22 16.85
C LEU A 133 -11.00 -4.91 16.83
N GLY A 134 -11.13 -6.04 16.12
CA GLY A 134 -12.33 -6.86 16.11
C GLY A 134 -12.60 -7.58 17.44
N LYS A 135 -11.54 -8.03 18.15
CA LYS A 135 -11.66 -8.70 19.46
C LYS A 135 -12.18 -7.76 20.56
N ASN A 136 -11.82 -6.48 20.49
CA ASN A 136 -12.25 -5.46 21.45
C ASN A 136 -13.77 -5.23 21.49
N MET A 137 -14.53 -5.65 20.48
CA MET A 137 -16.00 -5.54 20.47
C MET A 137 -16.76 -6.76 20.99
N ILE A 138 -16.14 -7.94 21.00
CA ILE A 138 -16.78 -9.13 21.61
C ILE A 138 -16.82 -8.95 23.13
N HIS A 139 -15.80 -8.30 23.70
CA HIS A 139 -15.69 -8.08 25.13
C HIS A 139 -16.58 -6.95 25.68
N THR A 140 -16.96 -5.96 24.85
CA THR A 140 -17.85 -4.86 25.25
C THR A 140 -19.34 -5.21 25.16
N LYS A 141 -19.69 -6.34 24.55
CA LYS A 141 -21.04 -6.93 24.60
C LYS A 141 -21.24 -7.88 25.80
N LYS A 142 -20.68 -7.58 26.98
CA LYS A 142 -21.22 -8.18 28.21
C LYS A 142 -22.58 -7.52 28.46
N PHE A 143 -23.64 -8.27 28.14
CA PHE A 143 -25.04 -7.92 28.35
C PHE A 143 -25.25 -7.31 29.75
N PRO A 144 -26.13 -6.30 29.90
CA PRO A 144 -26.66 -5.98 31.22
C PRO A 144 -27.32 -7.25 31.77
N LYS A 145 -26.88 -7.69 32.96
CA LYS A 145 -27.63 -8.69 33.72
C LYS A 145 -29.00 -8.07 34.02
N ILE A 146 -30.03 -8.61 33.40
CA ILE A 146 -31.42 -8.46 33.86
C ILE A 146 -31.65 -9.62 34.83
#